data_AF-A0A1S8M9S0-F1
#
_entry.id   AF-A0A1S8M9S0-F1
#
_cell.length_a   1.000
_cell.length_b   1.000
_cell.length_c   1.000
_cell.angle_alpha   90.00
_cell.angle_beta   90.00
_cell.angle_gamma   90.00
#
_symmetry.space_group_name_H-M   'P 1'
#
loop_
_entity.id
_entity.type
_entity.pdbx_description
1 polymer ?
#
loop_
_entity_poly.entity_id
_entity_poly.type
_entity_poly.pdbx_seq_one_letter_code
_entity_poly.pdbx_strand_id
1 'polypeptide(L)'
;MFKLRNKKGFALVEVICAFSVFSILFLFAVSLRVDEVKMKKVNDDIQNYTYYIDAVKNEMIFNYTPMDIDNLSRQEKIYLSKNKILDNQSQVDLKEDRAVGNAYPYITVSYLNENGALKITLKLYTDIMGKEKIFVCNFTK
;
A
#
# COMPACT_ATOMS: atom_id res chain seq x y z
N MET A 1 13.87 62.69 -10.59
CA MET A 1 14.55 61.80 -11.57
C MET A 1 15.70 61.11 -10.85
N PHE A 2 15.48 59.92 -10.30
CA PHE A 2 16.51 59.20 -9.54
C PHE A 2 17.60 58.73 -10.50
N LYS A 3 18.75 59.43 -10.51
CA LYS A 3 19.96 59.00 -11.22
C LYS A 3 20.46 57.69 -10.57
N LEU A 4 20.06 56.56 -11.14
CA LEU A 4 20.62 55.24 -10.84
C LEU A 4 22.09 55.24 -11.30
N ARG A 5 22.99 55.47 -10.35
CA ARG A 5 24.43 55.35 -10.57
C ARG A 5 24.73 53.85 -10.75
N ASN A 6 24.88 53.42 -12.00
CA ASN A 6 25.29 52.06 -12.39
C ASN A 6 26.65 51.68 -11.76
N LYS A 7 26.63 51.21 -10.51
CA LYS A 7 27.76 50.53 -9.88
C LYS A 7 27.59 49.04 -10.17
N LYS A 8 28.33 48.53 -11.17
CA LYS A 8 28.26 47.15 -11.68
C LYS A 8 28.25 46.05 -10.59
N GLY A 9 28.81 46.31 -9.41
CA GLY A 9 28.79 45.39 -8.28
C GLY A 9 27.44 45.18 -7.60
N PHE A 10 26.54 46.17 -7.58
CA PHE A 10 25.21 46.02 -6.96
C PHE A 10 24.28 45.13 -7.79
N ALA A 11 24.40 45.17 -9.12
CA ALA A 11 23.63 44.31 -10.02
C ALA A 11 24.00 42.82 -9.85
N LEU A 12 25.27 42.52 -9.54
CA LEU A 12 25.74 41.15 -9.34
C LEU A 12 25.16 40.53 -8.06
N VAL A 13 25.09 41.31 -6.97
CA VAL A 13 24.48 40.87 -5.70
C VAL A 13 22.99 40.60 -5.88
N GLU A 14 22.28 41.45 -6.63
CA GLU A 14 20.85 41.30 -6.90
C GLU A 14 20.55 40.02 -7.69
N VAL A 15 21.36 39.71 -8.70
CA VAL A 15 21.23 38.48 -9.49
C VAL A 15 21.47 37.23 -8.63
N ILE A 16 22.49 37.23 -7.78
CA ILE A 16 22.76 36.09 -6.88
C ILE A 16 21.61 35.90 -5.88
N CYS A 17 21.07 36.99 -5.34
CA CYS A 17 19.94 36.93 -4.42
C CYS A 17 18.70 36.35 -5.10
N ALA A 18 18.37 36.84 -6.30
CA ALA A 18 17.25 36.33 -7.10
C ALA A 18 17.42 34.83 -7.44
N PHE A 19 18.63 34.42 -7.84
CA PHE A 19 18.93 33.02 -8.14
C PHE A 19 18.82 32.11 -6.92
N SER A 20 19.24 32.59 -5.74
CA SER A 20 19.14 31.84 -4.48
C SER A 20 17.68 31.61 -4.09
N VAL A 21 16.86 32.67 -4.14
CA VAL A 21 15.42 32.56 -3.86
C VAL A 21 14.75 31.60 -4.86
N PHE A 22 15.04 31.74 -6.15
CA PHE A 22 14.54 30.82 -7.17
C PHE A 22 14.94 29.37 -6.90
N SER A 23 16.20 29.13 -6.54
CA SER A 23 16.71 27.78 -6.27
C SER A 23 16.00 27.14 -5.08
N ILE A 24 15.74 27.89 -4.01
CA ILE A 24 14.99 27.41 -2.84
C ILE A 24 13.56 27.03 -3.24
N LEU A 25 12.87 27.91 -3.98
CA LEU A 25 11.52 27.65 -4.46
C LEU A 25 11.46 26.44 -5.41
N PHE A 26 12.47 26.29 -6.28
CA PHE A 26 12.57 25.17 -7.20
C PHE A 26 12.77 23.84 -6.46
N LEU A 27 13.71 23.78 -5.51
CA LEU A 27 13.94 22.59 -4.69
C LEU A 27 12.71 22.22 -3.86
N PHE A 28 12.01 23.21 -3.33
CA PHE A 28 10.74 23.00 -2.65
C PHE A 28 9.68 22.40 -3.58
N ALA A 29 9.51 22.94 -4.79
CA ALA A 29 8.57 22.41 -5.78
C ALA A 29 8.91 20.96 -6.20
N VAL A 30 10.19 20.65 -6.38
CA VAL A 30 10.64 19.28 -6.67
C VAL A 30 10.33 18.34 -5.49
N SER A 31 10.57 18.80 -4.26
CA SER A 31 10.30 18.00 -3.05
C SER A 31 8.80 17.67 -2.93
N LEU A 32 7.92 18.64 -3.19
CA LEU A 32 6.47 18.42 -3.24
C LEU A 32 6.07 17.38 -4.29
N ARG A 33 6.68 17.40 -5.48
CA ARG A 33 6.41 16.39 -6.52
C ARG A 33 6.86 14.99 -6.10
N VAL A 34 8.00 14.89 -5.43
CA VAL A 34 8.48 13.61 -4.88
C VAL A 34 7.51 13.07 -3.84
N ASP A 35 7.02 13.93 -2.95
CA ASP A 35 6.07 13.52 -1.92
C ASP A 35 4.69 13.18 -2.50
N GLU A 36 4.23 13.87 -3.53
CA GLU A 36 3.03 13.52 -4.29
C GLU A 36 3.14 12.10 -4.88
N VAL A 37 4.26 11.77 -5.52
CA VAL A 37 4.48 10.43 -6.09
C VAL A 37 4.50 9.36 -5.00
N LYS A 38 5.13 9.64 -3.84
CA LYS A 38 5.13 8.72 -2.70
C LYS A 38 3.72 8.51 -2.15
N MET A 39 2.94 9.58 -1.99
CA MET A 39 1.55 9.50 -1.51
C MET A 39 0.68 8.71 -2.48
N LYS A 40 0.82 8.95 -3.79
CA LYS A 40 0.12 8.18 -4.81
C LYS A 40 0.45 6.69 -4.72
N LYS A 41 1.73 6.34 -4.62
CA LYS A 41 2.16 4.94 -4.47
C LYS A 41 1.55 4.28 -3.22
N VAL A 42 1.55 4.99 -2.08
CA VAL A 42 0.93 4.48 -0.84
C VAL A 42 -0.57 4.26 -1.03
N ASN A 43 -1.26 5.18 -1.71
CA ASN A 43 -2.68 5.05 -1.99
C ASN A 43 -2.98 3.87 -2.92
N ASP A 44 -2.18 3.70 -3.98
CA ASP A 44 -2.30 2.59 -4.93
C ASP A 44 -2.06 1.24 -4.21
N ASP A 45 -1.02 1.15 -3.36
CA ASP A 45 -0.76 -0.05 -2.55
C ASP A 45 -1.95 -0.37 -1.62
N ILE A 46 -2.49 0.64 -0.91
CA ILE A 46 -3.67 0.47 -0.03
C ILE A 46 -4.88 -0.02 -0.82
N GLN A 47 -5.14 0.57 -1.98
CA GLN A 47 -6.25 0.21 -2.85
C GLN A 47 -6.11 -1.24 -3.35
N ASN A 48 -4.92 -1.62 -3.83
CA ASN A 48 -4.65 -2.97 -4.33
C ASN A 48 -4.82 -4.04 -3.24
N TYR A 49 -4.28 -3.81 -2.03
CA TYR A 49 -4.47 -4.74 -0.93
C TYR A 49 -5.92 -4.83 -0.44
N THR A 50 -6.66 -3.72 -0.50
CA THR A 50 -8.09 -3.70 -0.15
C THR A 50 -8.90 -4.51 -1.15
N TYR A 51 -8.66 -4.36 -2.45
CA TYR A 51 -9.32 -5.17 -3.46
C TYR A 51 -8.96 -6.65 -3.37
N TYR A 52 -7.70 -6.95 -3.07
CA TYR A 52 -7.25 -8.33 -2.93
C TYR A 52 -7.94 -9.03 -1.75
N ILE A 53 -7.98 -8.41 -0.55
CA ILE A 53 -8.65 -9.03 0.60
C ILE A 53 -10.17 -9.19 0.36
N ASP A 54 -10.79 -8.27 -0.39
CA ASP A 54 -12.19 -8.40 -0.80
C ASP A 54 -12.41 -9.53 -1.81
N ALA A 55 -11.48 -9.74 -2.75
CA ALA A 55 -11.53 -10.86 -3.69
C ALA A 55 -11.37 -12.20 -2.96
N VAL A 56 -10.40 -12.30 -2.04
CA VAL A 56 -10.22 -13.48 -1.16
C VAL A 56 -11.49 -13.77 -0.36
N LYS A 57 -12.10 -12.74 0.24
CA LYS A 57 -13.36 -12.88 0.97
C LYS A 57 -14.44 -13.50 0.08
N ASN A 58 -14.64 -12.96 -1.13
CA ASN A 58 -15.65 -13.46 -2.04
C ASN A 58 -15.37 -14.92 -2.41
N GLU A 59 -14.12 -15.26 -2.73
CA GLU A 59 -13.73 -16.64 -3.01
C GLU A 59 -14.04 -17.57 -1.83
N MET A 60 -13.74 -17.15 -0.60
CA MET A 60 -14.07 -17.94 0.59
C MET A 60 -15.57 -18.13 0.80
N ILE A 61 -16.37 -17.09 0.54
CA ILE A 61 -17.83 -17.16 0.67
C ILE A 61 -18.43 -18.13 -0.33
N PHE A 62 -17.95 -18.16 -1.58
CA PHE A 62 -18.59 -18.95 -2.63
C PHE A 62 -17.96 -20.32 -2.85
N ASN A 63 -16.64 -20.45 -2.75
CA ASN A 63 -15.92 -21.64 -3.26
C ASN A 63 -15.23 -22.47 -2.17
N TYR A 64 -15.07 -21.94 -0.95
CA TYR A 64 -14.42 -22.68 0.14
C TYR A 64 -15.40 -23.49 0.97
N THR A 65 -15.01 -24.72 1.33
CA THR A 65 -15.72 -25.53 2.31
C THR A 65 -15.29 -25.20 3.74
N PRO A 66 -16.08 -25.57 4.78
CA PRO A 66 -15.64 -25.41 6.17
C PRO A 66 -14.30 -26.11 6.47
N MET A 67 -14.03 -27.25 5.84
CA MET A 67 -12.77 -27.98 5.98
C MET A 67 -11.59 -27.20 5.36
N ASP A 68 -11.81 -26.52 4.23
CA ASP A 68 -10.78 -25.65 3.64
C ASP A 68 -10.42 -24.50 4.57
N ILE A 69 -11.42 -23.90 5.23
CA ILE A 69 -11.23 -22.78 6.16
C ILE A 69 -10.46 -23.25 7.40
N ASP A 70 -10.79 -24.42 7.94
CA ASP A 70 -10.03 -25.03 9.04
C ASP A 70 -8.58 -25.28 8.64
N ASN A 71 -8.34 -25.88 7.48
CA ASN A 71 -6.99 -26.10 6.95
C ASN A 71 -6.20 -24.80 6.81
N LEU A 72 -6.81 -23.72 6.32
CA LEU A 72 -6.15 -22.42 6.21
C LEU A 72 -5.88 -21.80 7.59
N SER A 73 -6.78 -21.94 8.56
CA SER A 73 -6.59 -21.37 9.90
C SER A 73 -5.44 -22.02 10.68
N ARG A 74 -5.15 -23.28 10.39
CA ARG A 74 -4.00 -24.01 10.97
C ARG A 74 -2.67 -23.57 10.37
N GLN A 75 -2.69 -22.99 9.17
CA GLN A 75 -1.54 -22.39 8.54
C GLN A 75 -1.37 -20.98 9.10
N GLU A 76 -0.65 -20.86 10.22
CA GLU A 76 -0.46 -19.60 10.98
C GLU A 76 -0.20 -18.38 10.08
N LYS A 77 0.57 -18.55 8.99
CA LYS A 77 0.83 -17.53 7.98
C LYS A 77 0.82 -18.12 6.57
N ILE A 78 0.06 -17.50 5.68
CA ILE A 78 0.03 -17.82 4.25
C ILE A 78 0.70 -16.68 3.50
N TYR A 79 1.94 -16.92 3.05
CA TYR A 79 2.75 -15.93 2.34
C TYR A 79 2.30 -15.76 0.90
N LEU A 80 2.24 -14.51 0.42
CA LEU A 80 1.70 -14.15 -0.89
C LEU A 80 2.75 -13.48 -1.77
N SER A 81 2.61 -13.66 -3.08
CA SER A 81 3.44 -12.96 -4.06
C SER A 81 2.90 -11.54 -4.29
N LYS A 82 3.71 -10.51 -4.01
CA LYS A 82 3.32 -9.11 -4.24
C LYS A 82 2.94 -8.83 -5.71
N ASN A 83 3.60 -9.51 -6.66
CA ASN A 83 3.32 -9.33 -8.08
C ASN A 83 1.92 -9.82 -8.47
N LYS A 84 1.46 -10.93 -7.86
CA LYS A 84 0.11 -11.47 -8.13
C LYS A 84 -1.00 -10.53 -7.62
N ILE A 85 -0.78 -9.87 -6.49
CA ILE A 85 -1.74 -8.93 -5.89
C ILE A 85 -1.94 -7.69 -6.77
N LEU A 86 -0.87 -7.23 -7.44
CA LEU A 86 -0.90 -6.00 -8.25
C LEU A 86 -1.54 -6.20 -9.64
N ASP A 87 -1.57 -7.44 -10.14
CA ASP A 87 -2.04 -7.76 -11.50
C ASP A 87 -3.57 -7.91 -11.63
N ASN A 88 -4.34 -7.47 -10.63
CA ASN A 88 -5.79 -7.35 -10.67
C ASN A 88 -6.50 -8.64 -11.13
N GLN A 89 -6.08 -9.78 -10.57
CA GLN A 89 -6.47 -11.09 -11.07
C GLN A 89 -7.89 -11.43 -10.62
N SER A 90 -8.75 -11.67 -11.60
CA SER A 90 -10.17 -12.04 -11.46
C SER A 90 -10.37 -13.44 -10.87
N GLN A 91 -9.29 -14.14 -10.52
CA GLN A 91 -9.27 -15.45 -9.88
C GLN A 91 -8.20 -15.40 -8.78
N VAL A 92 -8.64 -15.11 -7.56
CA VAL A 92 -7.77 -15.15 -6.38
C VAL A 92 -8.09 -16.42 -5.62
N ASP A 93 -7.10 -17.30 -5.43
CA ASP A 93 -7.25 -18.51 -4.61
C ASP A 93 -6.04 -18.66 -3.69
N LEU A 94 -6.26 -18.58 -2.36
CA LEU A 94 -5.20 -18.76 -1.35
C LEU A 94 -4.59 -20.17 -1.32
N LYS A 95 -5.24 -21.17 -1.92
CA LYS A 95 -4.63 -22.49 -2.09
C LYS A 95 -3.47 -22.44 -3.10
N GLU A 96 -3.58 -21.59 -4.12
CA GLU A 96 -2.64 -21.49 -5.24
C GLU A 96 -1.73 -20.25 -5.18
N ASP A 97 -2.14 -19.19 -4.49
CA ASP A 97 -1.41 -17.91 -4.40
C ASP A 97 -0.26 -17.88 -3.40
N ARG A 98 0.25 -19.07 -3.04
CA ARG A 98 1.31 -19.22 -2.06
C ARG A 98 2.66 -18.88 -2.65
N ALA A 99 3.37 -17.97 -1.99
CA ALA A 99 4.77 -17.69 -2.27
C ALA A 99 5.69 -18.49 -1.34
N VAL A 100 6.85 -18.89 -1.86
CA VAL A 100 7.93 -19.47 -1.07
C VAL A 100 8.73 -18.33 -0.44
N GLY A 101 8.61 -18.14 0.87
CA GLY A 101 9.33 -17.10 1.61
C GLY A 101 8.69 -16.77 2.94
N ASN A 102 9.37 -15.97 3.76
CA ASN A 102 8.94 -15.62 5.14
C ASN A 102 8.73 -14.11 5.36
N ALA A 103 8.40 -13.35 4.31
CA ALA A 103 8.30 -11.88 4.34
C ALA A 103 6.87 -11.37 4.05
N TYR A 104 6.68 -10.08 3.83
CA TYR A 104 5.38 -9.52 3.44
C TYR A 104 5.13 -9.66 1.93
N PRO A 105 3.85 -9.68 1.49
CA PRO A 105 2.63 -9.74 2.30
C PRO A 105 2.21 -11.16 2.68
N TYR A 106 1.47 -11.32 3.78
CA TYR A 106 0.92 -12.61 4.20
C TYR A 106 -0.47 -12.48 4.81
N ILE A 107 -1.27 -13.56 4.73
CA ILE A 107 -2.61 -13.63 5.32
C ILE A 107 -2.62 -14.60 6.49
N THR A 108 -3.39 -14.25 7.51
CA THR A 108 -3.80 -15.16 8.58
C THR A 108 -5.32 -15.30 8.56
N VAL A 109 -5.81 -16.52 8.73
CA VAL A 109 -7.24 -16.84 8.76
C VAL A 109 -7.58 -17.34 10.15
N SER A 110 -8.64 -16.80 10.75
CA SER A 110 -9.21 -17.32 11.98
C SER A 110 -10.72 -17.41 11.84
N TYR A 111 -11.35 -18.40 12.48
CA TYR A 111 -12.80 -18.53 12.44
C TYR A 111 -13.36 -18.89 13.80
N LEU A 112 -14.64 -18.55 14.00
CA LEU A 112 -15.44 -18.88 15.17
C LEU A 112 -16.79 -19.42 14.68
N ASN A 113 -17.24 -20.51 15.27
CA ASN A 113 -18.56 -21.06 14.98
C ASN A 113 -19.52 -20.59 16.08
N GLU A 114 -20.41 -19.66 15.73
CA GLU A 114 -21.41 -19.11 16.64
C GLU A 114 -22.80 -19.35 16.08
N ASN A 115 -23.65 -20.03 16.85
CA ASN A 115 -25.05 -20.29 16.49
C ASN A 115 -25.25 -20.96 15.12
N GLY A 116 -24.29 -21.81 14.70
CA GLY A 116 -24.33 -22.52 13.42
C GLY A 116 -23.86 -21.70 12.21
N ALA A 117 -23.44 -20.45 12.41
CA ALA A 117 -22.85 -19.61 11.37
C ALA A 117 -21.33 -19.51 11.55
N LEU A 118 -20.60 -19.59 10.43
CA LEU A 118 -19.14 -19.57 10.44
C LEU A 118 -18.65 -18.12 10.28
N LYS A 119 -18.23 -17.50 11.38
CA LYS A 119 -17.63 -16.16 11.38
C LYS A 119 -16.14 -16.28 11.06
N ILE A 120 -15.70 -15.63 10.00
CA ILE A 120 -14.34 -15.70 9.49
C ILE A 120 -13.71 -14.32 9.59
N THR A 121 -12.49 -14.28 10.09
CA THR A 121 -11.63 -13.09 10.17
C THR A 121 -10.39 -13.33 9.33
N LEU A 122 -10.22 -12.50 8.31
CA LEU A 122 -9.00 -12.41 7.51
C LEU A 122 -8.18 -11.22 7.97
N LYS A 123 -6.88 -11.43 8.13
CA LYS A 123 -5.92 -10.35 8.33
C LYS A 123 -4.83 -10.46 7.29
N LEU A 124 -4.72 -9.44 6.44
CA LEU A 124 -3.64 -9.29 5.46
C LEU A 124 -2.60 -8.33 6.04
N TYR A 125 -1.43 -8.88 6.30
CA TYR A 125 -0.26 -8.17 6.79
C TYR A 125 0.59 -7.73 5.61
N THR A 126 0.96 -6.46 5.58
CA THR A 126 1.67 -5.83 4.46
C THR A 126 2.75 -4.88 4.98
N ASP A 127 3.75 -4.62 4.14
CA ASP A 127 4.71 -3.53 4.34
C ASP A 127 4.45 -2.44 3.28
N ILE A 128 4.09 -1.25 3.76
CA ILE A 128 3.88 -0.06 2.93
C ILE A 128 4.84 1.03 3.40
N MET A 129 5.87 1.30 2.59
CA MET A 129 6.93 2.29 2.89
C MET A 129 7.69 2.01 4.20
N GLY A 130 8.00 0.75 4.50
CA GLY A 130 8.73 0.34 5.70
C GLY A 130 7.89 0.35 6.97
N LYS A 131 6.57 0.43 6.84
CA LYS A 131 5.60 0.40 7.95
C LYS A 131 4.66 -0.76 7.76
N GLU A 132 4.56 -1.60 8.78
CA GLU A 132 3.57 -2.67 8.82
C GLU A 132 2.16 -2.06 8.81
N LYS A 133 1.33 -2.56 7.90
CA LYS A 133 -0.10 -2.27 7.81
C LYS A 133 -0.89 -3.57 7.76
N ILE A 134 -1.98 -3.61 8.52
CA ILE A 134 -2.86 -4.76 8.64
C ILE A 134 -4.23 -4.38 8.09
N PHE A 135 -4.71 -5.13 7.11
CA PHE A 135 -6.06 -5.03 6.59
C PHE A 135 -6.89 -6.16 7.20
N VAL A 136 -7.99 -5.82 7.86
CA VAL A 136 -8.84 -6.79 8.55
C VAL A 136 -10.19 -6.84 7.85
N CYS A 137 -10.62 -8.05 7.49
CA CYS A 137 -11.93 -8.29 6.91
C CYS A 137 -12.65 -9.37 7.73
N ASN A 138 -13.83 -9.04 8.22
CA ASN A 138 -14.69 -9.95 8.97
C ASN A 138 -15.96 -10.22 8.15
N PHE A 139 -16.33 -11.48 8.01
CA PHE A 139 -17.53 -11.89 7.29
C PHE A 139 -18.06 -13.21 7.82
N THR A 140 -19.32 -13.50 7.48
CA THR A 140 -20.01 -14.71 7.89
C THR A 140 -20.31 -15.54 6.65
N LYS A 141 -20.14 -16.85 6.77
CA LYS A 141 -20.58 -17.86 5.79
C LYS A 141 -21.67 -18.73 6.39
#